data_AF-A0A815R2R4-F1
#
_entry.id   AF-A0A815R2R4-F1
#
_cell.length_a   1.000
_cell.length_b   1.000
_cell.length_c   1.000
_cell.angle_alpha   90.00
_cell.angle_beta   90.00
_cell.angle_gamma   90.00
#
_symmetry.space_group_name_H-M   'P 1'
#
loop_
_entity.id
_entity.type
_entity.pdbx_description
1 polymer ?
#
loop_
_entity_poly.entity_id
_entity_poly.type
_entity_poly.pdbx_seq_one_letter_code
_entity_poly.pdbx_strand_id
1 'polypeptide(L)'
;FEFDQIVKDIHFQLNEQLKCLEQRIETQLSILSEIQEYFRRRADVEFDYAKNLDNLHKQINQKHRAQKARRETWFFQSIYNLWETMVQDTRSHVKYHTIMSDICGKYMHDKFNEIADDTRRMFMKCKSVGLASHEDIYKVLNELKSTMKTYHQYQSESKQAEQKLRNILQQIAKIKNAKKQKAMEKRVEKRQMKYTETKVKAFKARNDYIMTIESVNAALQKYCSDDVPDLIDCMNFGFHTSIAKCIQMYLSAQDNIKRGRQMTIETLNRAIGDLDTVIDKQKYLESYSSIFTIPKKIKFEPHKGDEVATVNAQVLIRDDMQSRFKQMQNRLASLKTEHDEIFKTIEATEQSLMEYINTKNSDVSDLFKDLNLPQNTSKNTRIEIEDYYVEKFKQYTLSSNLISRLQARHDIMQKALGATPPIGAVEDKK
;
A
#
# COMPACT_ATOMS: atom_id res chain seq x y z
N PHE A 1 2.05 7.34 -66.84
CA PHE A 1 2.35 8.43 -65.90
C PHE A 1 1.45 8.36 -64.67
N GLU A 2 0.12 8.31 -64.81
CA GLU A 2 -0.79 8.27 -63.65
C GLU A 2 -0.77 6.93 -62.87
N PHE A 3 -0.88 5.78 -63.55
CA PHE A 3 -0.85 4.46 -62.89
C PHE A 3 0.46 4.17 -62.14
N ASP A 4 1.62 4.43 -62.78
CA ASP A 4 2.91 4.21 -62.13
C ASP A 4 3.13 5.14 -60.92
N GLN A 5 2.47 6.30 -60.88
CA GLN A 5 2.49 7.17 -59.72
C GLN A 5 1.65 6.58 -58.57
N ILE A 6 0.42 6.12 -58.86
CA ILE A 6 -0.44 5.45 -57.86
C ILE A 6 0.28 4.26 -57.23
N VAL A 7 0.94 3.41 -58.02
CA VAL A 7 1.71 2.27 -57.48
C VAL A 7 2.84 2.74 -56.56
N LYS A 8 3.56 3.81 -56.92
CA LYS A 8 4.59 4.38 -56.06
C LYS A 8 4.02 4.93 -54.76
N ASP A 9 2.87 5.60 -54.82
CA ASP A 9 2.21 6.17 -53.65
C ASP A 9 1.74 5.07 -52.69
N ILE A 10 1.20 3.95 -53.22
CA ILE A 10 0.86 2.77 -52.42
C ILE A 10 2.11 2.17 -51.76
N HIS A 11 3.19 1.97 -52.51
CA HIS A 11 4.46 1.46 -51.94
C HIS A 11 4.98 2.36 -50.83
N PHE A 12 4.93 3.68 -51.03
CA PHE A 12 5.33 4.65 -50.02
C PHE A 12 4.45 4.53 -48.76
N GLN A 13 3.13 4.53 -48.93
CA GLN A 13 2.18 4.43 -47.81
C GLN A 13 2.37 3.16 -46.98
N LEU A 14 2.55 2.00 -47.63
CA LEU A 14 2.78 0.72 -46.95
C LEU A 14 4.07 0.75 -46.11
N ASN A 15 5.15 1.33 -46.65
CA ASN A 15 6.40 1.47 -45.91
C ASN A 15 6.27 2.44 -44.71
N GLU A 16 5.56 3.55 -44.88
CA GLU A 16 5.30 4.49 -43.78
C GLU A 16 4.45 3.87 -42.67
N GLN A 17 3.47 3.02 -43.02
CA GLN A 17 2.68 2.28 -42.02
C GLN A 17 3.56 1.40 -41.13
N LEU A 18 4.53 0.67 -41.69
CA LEU A 18 5.47 -0.14 -40.88
C LEU A 18 6.37 0.72 -39.98
N LYS A 19 6.80 1.91 -40.44
CA LYS A 19 7.55 2.85 -39.59
C LYS A 19 6.72 3.37 -38.44
N CYS A 20 5.45 3.70 -38.67
CA CYS A 20 4.52 4.10 -37.62
C CYS A 20 4.34 2.99 -36.57
N LEU A 21 4.25 1.73 -37.00
CA LEU A 21 4.17 0.57 -36.11
C LEU A 21 5.46 0.39 -35.30
N GLU A 22 6.62 0.62 -35.87
CA GLU A 22 7.92 0.60 -35.19
C GLU A 22 8.00 1.68 -34.11
N GLN A 23 7.70 2.94 -34.46
CA GLN A 23 7.67 4.06 -33.53
C GLN A 23 6.69 3.84 -32.37
N ARG A 24 5.55 3.20 -32.65
CA ARG A 24 4.56 2.85 -31.62
C ARG A 24 5.17 1.90 -30.57
N ILE A 25 5.92 0.88 -30.99
CA ILE A 25 6.58 -0.04 -30.06
C ILE A 25 7.70 0.64 -29.29
N GLU A 26 8.49 1.51 -29.93
CA GLU A 26 9.51 2.31 -29.25
C GLU A 26 8.91 3.18 -28.15
N THR A 27 7.74 3.77 -28.41
CA THR A 27 7.00 4.55 -27.41
C THR A 27 6.56 3.69 -26.22
N GLN A 28 6.02 2.49 -26.47
CA GLN A 28 5.63 1.56 -25.40
C GLN A 28 6.83 1.11 -24.56
N LEU A 29 7.96 0.80 -25.19
CA LEU A 29 9.20 0.42 -24.51
C LEU A 29 9.80 1.57 -23.71
N SER A 30 9.70 2.81 -24.21
CA SER A 30 10.12 4.01 -23.47
C SER A 30 9.29 4.19 -22.20
N ILE A 31 7.96 4.07 -22.28
CA ILE A 31 7.08 4.13 -21.09
C ILE A 31 7.42 3.02 -20.09
N LEU A 32 7.65 1.80 -20.58
CA LEU A 32 8.04 0.66 -19.73
C LEU A 32 9.37 0.93 -19.01
N SER A 33 10.34 1.54 -19.70
CA SER A 33 11.62 1.95 -19.12
C SER A 33 11.46 3.00 -18.01
N GLU A 34 10.57 3.99 -18.19
CA GLU A 34 10.29 4.98 -17.15
C GLU A 34 9.63 4.35 -15.91
N ILE A 35 8.71 3.40 -16.11
CA ILE A 35 8.09 2.64 -15.01
C ILE A 35 9.16 1.82 -14.27
N GLN A 36 10.05 1.15 -15.00
CA GLN A 36 11.14 0.36 -14.43
C GLN A 36 12.09 1.24 -13.61
N GLU A 37 12.48 2.41 -14.13
CA GLU A 37 13.33 3.38 -13.44
C GLU A 37 12.68 3.93 -12.17
N TYR A 38 11.36 4.21 -12.21
CA TYR A 38 10.60 4.57 -11.02
C TYR A 38 10.72 3.51 -9.93
N PHE A 39 10.48 2.23 -10.25
CA PHE A 39 10.56 1.15 -9.27
C PHE A 39 12.00 0.91 -8.77
N ARG A 40 13.00 1.11 -9.62
CA ARG A 40 14.42 1.05 -9.21
C ARG A 40 14.72 2.12 -8.17
N ARG A 41 14.36 3.39 -8.43
CA ARG A 41 14.54 4.49 -7.45
C ARG A 41 13.71 4.26 -6.19
N ARG A 42 12.49 3.71 -6.34
CA ARG A 42 11.64 3.36 -5.20
C ARG A 42 12.31 2.29 -4.33
N ALA A 43 12.97 1.31 -4.93
CA ALA A 43 13.72 0.28 -4.22
C ALA A 43 14.87 0.90 -3.40
N ASP A 44 15.64 1.82 -3.98
CA ASP A 44 16.73 2.52 -3.29
C ASP A 44 16.21 3.26 -2.04
N VAL A 45 15.08 3.97 -2.15
CA VAL A 45 14.44 4.66 -1.02
C VAL A 45 13.96 3.67 0.06
N GLU A 46 13.35 2.55 -0.33
CA GLU A 46 12.93 1.52 0.61
C GLU A 46 14.11 0.87 1.33
N PHE A 47 15.21 0.62 0.61
CA PHE A 47 16.45 0.09 1.16
C PHE A 47 17.08 1.03 2.18
N ASP A 48 17.21 2.31 1.84
CA ASP A 48 17.77 3.32 2.74
C ASP A 48 16.92 3.49 4.00
N TYR A 49 15.59 3.47 3.86
CA TYR A 49 14.69 3.51 5.00
C TYR A 49 14.85 2.28 5.90
N ALA A 50 14.89 1.08 5.31
CA ALA A 50 15.15 -0.16 6.06
C ALA A 50 16.48 -0.12 6.81
N LYS A 51 17.55 0.36 6.15
CA LYS A 51 18.89 0.51 6.74
C LYS A 51 18.89 1.48 7.92
N ASN A 52 18.20 2.61 7.80
CA ASN A 52 18.10 3.59 8.88
C ASN A 52 17.33 3.02 10.09
N LEU A 53 16.25 2.27 9.85
CA LEU A 53 15.51 1.57 10.90
C LEU A 53 16.34 0.47 11.56
N ASP A 54 17.15 -0.27 10.80
CA ASP A 54 18.03 -1.32 11.33
C ASP A 54 19.13 -0.73 12.20
N ASN A 55 19.70 0.40 11.78
CA ASN A 55 20.64 1.16 12.60
C ASN A 55 20.00 1.63 13.91
N LEU A 56 18.78 2.18 13.86
CA LEU A 56 18.03 2.57 15.06
C LEU A 56 17.81 1.39 16.00
N HIS A 57 17.30 0.27 15.49
CA HIS A 57 17.06 -0.94 16.26
C HIS A 57 18.35 -1.47 16.90
N LYS A 58 19.45 -1.51 16.16
CA LYS A 58 20.77 -1.94 16.66
C LYS A 58 21.30 -1.00 17.75
N GLN A 59 21.20 0.31 17.57
CA GLN A 59 21.65 1.30 18.55
C GLN A 59 20.86 1.20 19.86
N ILE A 60 19.54 1.07 19.78
CA ILE A 60 18.68 0.88 20.96
C ILE A 60 19.09 -0.37 21.73
N ASN A 61 19.27 -1.49 21.02
CA ASN A 61 19.66 -2.76 21.64
C ASN A 61 21.08 -2.77 22.19
N GLN A 62 22.03 -2.13 21.49
CA GLN A 62 23.40 -1.98 21.97
C GLN A 62 23.43 -1.18 23.27
N LYS A 63 22.70 -0.05 23.32
CA LYS A 63 22.58 0.76 24.55
C LYS A 63 21.91 -0.02 25.68
N HIS A 64 20.88 -0.82 25.36
CA HIS A 64 20.22 -1.67 26.34
C HIS A 64 21.18 -2.72 26.94
N ARG A 65 21.94 -3.43 26.10
CA ARG A 65 22.95 -4.40 26.55
C ARG A 65 24.09 -3.75 27.35
N ALA A 66 24.58 -2.59 26.92
CA ALA A 66 25.66 -1.87 27.59
C ALA A 66 25.29 -1.42 29.01
N GLN A 67 24.00 -1.23 29.28
CA GLN A 67 23.48 -0.79 30.59
C GLN A 67 22.85 -1.93 31.40
N LYS A 68 23.08 -3.20 31.02
CA LYS A 68 22.42 -4.37 31.64
C LYS A 68 22.50 -4.36 33.18
N ALA A 69 23.68 -4.09 33.74
CA ALA A 69 23.89 -4.04 35.19
C ALA A 69 23.08 -2.94 35.90
N ARG A 70 22.67 -1.88 35.20
CA ARG A 70 21.81 -0.80 35.74
C ARG A 70 20.32 -1.04 35.50
N ARG A 71 19.96 -2.10 34.76
CA ARG A 71 18.60 -2.39 34.29
C ARG A 71 18.08 -3.74 34.76
N GLU A 72 18.73 -4.33 35.76
CA GLU A 72 18.37 -5.64 36.28
C GLU A 72 16.94 -5.69 36.81
N THR A 73 16.32 -4.57 37.16
CA THR A 73 14.92 -4.55 37.65
C THR A 73 13.88 -4.21 36.60
N TRP A 74 14.29 -3.90 35.36
CA TRP A 74 13.37 -3.45 34.33
C TRP A 74 12.32 -4.49 33.97
N PHE A 75 12.68 -5.78 33.97
CA PHE A 75 11.76 -6.86 33.63
C PHE A 75 10.61 -7.05 34.64
N PHE A 76 10.68 -6.40 35.80
CA PHE A 76 9.58 -6.37 36.76
C PHE A 76 8.48 -5.38 36.39
N GLN A 77 8.73 -4.45 35.47
CA GLN A 77 7.81 -3.37 35.12
C GLN A 77 7.06 -3.71 33.82
N SER A 78 5.74 -3.60 33.82
CA SER A 78 4.87 -3.78 32.65
C SER A 78 5.26 -2.85 31.49
N ILE A 79 5.70 -1.63 31.80
CA ILE A 79 6.22 -0.64 30.83
C ILE A 79 7.43 -1.17 30.04
N TYR A 80 8.22 -2.08 30.61
CA TYR A 80 9.34 -2.70 29.90
C TYR A 80 8.86 -3.56 28.72
N ASN A 81 7.75 -4.30 28.90
CA ASN A 81 7.17 -5.12 27.82
C ASN A 81 6.61 -4.23 26.69
N LEU A 82 6.02 -3.08 27.03
CA LEU A 82 5.59 -2.09 26.04
C LEU A 82 6.80 -1.57 25.24
N TRP A 83 7.88 -1.19 25.92
CA TRP A 83 9.11 -0.75 25.27
C TRP A 83 9.71 -1.84 24.35
N GLU A 84 9.79 -3.08 24.82
CA GLU A 84 10.30 -4.21 24.03
C GLU A 84 9.45 -4.44 22.77
N THR A 85 8.12 -4.35 22.90
CA THR A 85 7.17 -4.45 21.78
C THR A 85 7.43 -3.34 20.74
N MET A 86 7.65 -2.10 21.17
CA MET A 86 7.99 -0.98 20.27
C MET A 86 9.33 -1.18 19.55
N VAL A 87 10.35 -1.70 20.25
CA VAL A 87 11.66 -2.01 19.65
C VAL A 87 11.54 -3.15 18.63
N GLN A 88 10.70 -4.14 18.90
CA GLN A 88 10.44 -5.25 17.99
C GLN A 88 9.58 -4.82 16.78
N ASP A 89 8.66 -3.88 16.94
CA ASP A 89 7.93 -3.25 15.82
C ASP A 89 8.90 -2.59 14.82
N THR A 90 9.87 -1.82 15.32
CA THR A 90 10.93 -1.23 14.48
C THR A 90 11.65 -2.30 13.65
N ARG A 91 11.94 -3.46 14.24
CA ARG A 91 12.57 -4.60 13.54
C ARG A 91 11.64 -5.22 12.49
N SER A 92 10.34 -5.31 12.76
CA SER A 92 9.35 -5.76 11.76
C SER A 92 9.31 -4.81 10.57
N HIS A 93 9.36 -3.50 10.81
CA HIS A 93 9.46 -2.50 9.75
C HIS A 93 10.72 -2.66 8.88
N VAL A 94 11.89 -2.93 9.47
CA VAL A 94 13.11 -3.25 8.69
C VAL A 94 12.82 -4.36 7.69
N LYS A 95 12.24 -5.48 8.15
CA LYS A 95 11.91 -6.62 7.29
C LYS A 95 10.94 -6.25 6.17
N TYR A 96 9.89 -5.50 6.47
CA TYR A 96 8.90 -5.07 5.48
C TYR A 96 9.53 -4.22 4.38
N HIS A 97 10.34 -3.24 4.75
CA HIS A 97 10.98 -2.32 3.80
C HIS A 97 12.09 -3.01 2.99
N THR A 98 12.85 -3.95 3.58
CA THR A 98 13.80 -4.79 2.82
C THR A 98 13.09 -5.64 1.77
N ILE A 99 11.99 -6.33 2.13
CA ILE A 99 11.23 -7.15 1.17
C ILE A 99 10.65 -6.28 0.06
N MET A 100 10.13 -5.08 0.38
CA MET A 100 9.61 -4.16 -0.63
C MET A 100 10.70 -3.68 -1.58
N SER A 101 11.89 -3.38 -1.07
CA SER A 101 13.07 -3.06 -1.87
C SER A 101 13.41 -4.19 -2.84
N ASP A 102 13.46 -5.45 -2.36
CA ASP A 102 13.77 -6.60 -3.22
C ASP A 102 12.70 -6.81 -4.32
N ILE A 103 11.42 -6.64 -3.97
CA ILE A 103 10.31 -6.73 -4.94
C ILE A 103 10.47 -5.67 -6.03
N CYS A 104 10.66 -4.41 -5.66
CA CYS A 104 10.78 -3.31 -6.62
C CYS A 104 12.08 -3.38 -7.43
N GLY A 105 13.20 -3.66 -6.78
CA GLY A 105 14.54 -3.55 -7.36
C GLY A 105 15.01 -4.79 -8.11
N LYS A 106 14.55 -5.99 -7.71
CA LYS A 106 14.97 -7.25 -8.33
C LYS A 106 13.83 -7.90 -9.10
N TYR A 107 12.76 -8.29 -8.42
CA TYR A 107 11.71 -9.12 -9.04
C TYR A 107 10.93 -8.37 -10.13
N MET A 108 10.55 -7.11 -9.88
CA MET A 108 9.90 -6.28 -10.88
C MET A 108 10.86 -5.89 -12.01
N HIS A 109 12.12 -5.60 -11.67
CA HIS A 109 13.13 -5.27 -12.67
C HIS A 109 13.32 -6.39 -13.69
N ASP A 110 13.49 -7.63 -13.21
CA ASP A 110 13.62 -8.83 -14.06
C ASP A 110 12.38 -9.02 -14.95
N LYS A 111 11.18 -8.83 -14.37
CA LYS A 111 9.93 -8.97 -15.13
C LYS A 111 9.71 -7.88 -16.18
N PHE A 112 10.11 -6.64 -15.90
CA PHE A 112 10.05 -5.57 -16.90
C PHE A 112 11.02 -5.81 -18.05
N ASN A 113 12.22 -6.33 -17.78
CA ASN A 113 13.16 -6.72 -18.83
C ASN A 113 12.58 -7.85 -19.71
N GLU A 114 11.99 -8.88 -19.10
CA GLU A 114 11.31 -9.97 -19.83
C GLU A 114 10.19 -9.43 -20.72
N ILE A 115 9.35 -8.52 -20.21
CA ILE A 115 8.28 -7.88 -20.99
C ILE A 115 8.85 -7.06 -22.15
N ALA A 116 9.94 -6.32 -21.92
CA ALA A 116 10.58 -5.52 -22.96
C ALA A 116 11.11 -6.40 -24.11
N ASP A 117 11.79 -7.50 -23.76
CA ASP A 117 12.33 -8.44 -24.73
C ASP A 117 11.23 -9.19 -25.49
N ASP A 118 10.17 -9.59 -24.79
CA ASP A 118 8.98 -10.20 -25.39
C ASP A 118 8.29 -9.26 -26.38
N THR A 119 8.16 -7.98 -26.02
CA THR A 119 7.56 -6.94 -26.88
C THR A 119 8.39 -6.73 -28.14
N ARG A 120 9.72 -6.62 -28.02
CA ARG A 120 10.63 -6.52 -29.18
C ARG A 120 10.55 -7.76 -30.07
N ARG A 121 10.55 -8.95 -29.46
CA ARG A 121 10.47 -10.22 -30.19
C ARG A 121 9.14 -10.35 -30.93
N MET A 122 8.02 -9.99 -30.29
CA MET A 122 6.70 -10.04 -30.93
C MET A 122 6.61 -9.04 -32.09
N PHE A 123 7.10 -7.81 -31.89
CA PHE A 123 7.22 -6.80 -32.95
C PHE A 123 7.93 -7.35 -34.20
N MET A 124 9.11 -7.95 -34.04
CA MET A 124 9.89 -8.47 -35.17
C MET A 124 9.12 -9.55 -35.95
N LYS A 125 8.38 -10.41 -35.25
CA LYS A 125 7.53 -11.43 -35.89
C LYS A 125 6.38 -10.79 -36.67
N CYS A 126 5.67 -9.85 -36.07
CA CYS A 126 4.56 -9.14 -36.74
C CYS A 126 5.05 -8.26 -37.90
N LYS A 127 6.22 -7.65 -37.80
CA LYS A 127 6.88 -6.92 -38.90
C LYS A 127 7.11 -7.84 -40.09
N SER A 128 7.58 -9.07 -39.87
CA SER A 128 7.72 -10.07 -40.93
C SER A 128 6.39 -10.46 -41.57
N VAL A 129 5.30 -10.55 -40.79
CA VAL A 129 3.96 -10.83 -41.33
C VAL A 129 3.47 -9.65 -42.18
N GLY A 130 3.62 -8.42 -41.70
CA GLY A 130 3.26 -7.21 -42.45
C GLY A 130 4.02 -7.09 -43.77
N LEU A 131 5.31 -7.42 -43.78
CA LEU A 131 6.12 -7.47 -45.01
C LEU A 131 5.61 -8.54 -46.00
N ALA A 132 5.21 -9.72 -45.52
CA ALA A 132 4.63 -10.75 -46.36
C ALA A 132 3.29 -10.29 -46.99
N SER A 133 2.44 -9.61 -46.22
CA SER A 133 1.21 -8.99 -46.74
C SER A 133 1.51 -7.93 -47.80
N HIS A 134 2.55 -7.12 -47.62
CA HIS A 134 2.99 -6.16 -48.64
C HIS A 134 3.45 -6.83 -49.93
N GLU A 135 4.24 -7.90 -49.82
CA GLU A 135 4.67 -8.68 -50.99
C GLU A 135 3.49 -9.22 -51.79
N ASP A 136 2.45 -9.71 -51.11
CA ASP A 136 1.24 -10.19 -51.78
C ASP A 136 0.48 -9.06 -52.48
N ILE A 137 0.33 -7.88 -51.86
CA ILE A 137 -0.24 -6.69 -52.51
C ILE A 137 0.58 -6.30 -53.75
N TYR A 138 1.92 -6.33 -53.66
CA TYR A 138 2.79 -6.02 -54.79
C TYR A 138 2.62 -7.02 -55.95
N LYS A 139 2.37 -8.31 -55.67
CA LYS A 139 2.05 -9.31 -56.72
C LYS A 139 0.78 -8.94 -57.46
N VAL A 140 -0.31 -8.61 -56.76
CA VAL A 140 -1.59 -8.24 -57.40
C VAL A 140 -1.47 -6.90 -58.15
N LEU A 141 -0.70 -5.93 -57.64
CA LEU A 141 -0.39 -4.69 -58.37
C LEU A 141 0.41 -4.94 -59.66
N ASN A 142 1.35 -5.88 -59.65
CA ASN A 142 2.08 -6.28 -60.85
C ASN A 142 1.20 -7.01 -61.86
N GLU A 143 0.26 -7.84 -61.39
CA GLU A 143 -0.76 -8.46 -62.23
C GLU A 143 -1.63 -7.39 -62.90
N LEU A 144 -2.11 -6.40 -62.14
CA LEU A 144 -2.89 -5.27 -62.66
C LEU A 144 -2.12 -4.50 -63.75
N LYS A 145 -0.83 -4.29 -63.56
CA LYS A 145 0.03 -3.65 -64.57
C LYS A 145 0.10 -4.48 -65.86
N SER A 146 0.15 -5.80 -65.75
CA SER A 146 0.19 -6.73 -66.89
C SER A 146 -1.15 -6.77 -67.64
N THR A 147 -2.28 -6.87 -66.93
CA THR A 147 -3.61 -6.89 -67.53
C THR A 147 -3.96 -5.56 -68.19
N MET A 148 -3.56 -4.44 -67.58
CA MET A 148 -3.67 -3.10 -68.19
C MET A 148 -2.93 -3.01 -69.52
N LYS A 149 -1.66 -3.45 -69.58
CA LYS A 149 -0.85 -3.43 -70.81
C LYS A 149 -1.50 -4.26 -71.92
N THR A 150 -2.00 -5.46 -71.57
CA THR A 150 -2.68 -6.36 -72.50
C THR A 150 -3.96 -5.73 -73.05
N TYR A 151 -4.77 -5.11 -72.19
CA TYR A 151 -5.95 -4.36 -72.59
C TYR A 151 -5.60 -3.21 -73.55
N HIS A 152 -4.61 -2.37 -73.21
CA HIS A 152 -4.19 -1.25 -74.07
C HIS A 152 -3.73 -1.73 -75.45
N GLN A 153 -2.99 -2.84 -75.52
CA GLN A 153 -2.54 -3.43 -76.77
C GLN A 153 -3.73 -3.88 -77.64
N TYR A 154 -4.64 -4.70 -77.11
CA TYR A 154 -5.78 -5.19 -77.89
C TYR A 154 -6.79 -4.09 -78.23
N GLN A 155 -6.95 -3.08 -77.37
CA GLN A 155 -7.78 -1.91 -77.67
C GLN A 155 -7.19 -1.08 -78.83
N SER A 156 -5.86 -0.93 -78.87
CA SER A 156 -5.17 -0.28 -80.00
C SER A 156 -5.36 -1.07 -81.30
N GLU A 157 -5.16 -2.39 -81.27
CA GLU A 157 -5.36 -3.26 -82.43
C GLU A 157 -6.81 -3.22 -82.95
N SER A 158 -7.80 -3.22 -82.06
CA SER A 158 -9.21 -3.12 -82.41
C SER A 158 -9.53 -1.77 -83.07
N LYS A 159 -9.05 -0.65 -82.51
CA LYS A 159 -9.19 0.68 -83.12
C LYS A 159 -8.53 0.77 -84.51
N GLN A 160 -7.36 0.14 -84.68
CA GLN A 160 -6.70 0.10 -85.98
C GLN A 160 -7.49 -0.73 -87.01
N ALA A 161 -8.07 -1.87 -86.60
CA ALA A 161 -8.93 -2.68 -87.45
C ALA A 161 -10.22 -1.93 -87.84
N GLU A 162 -10.82 -1.20 -86.89
CA GLU A 162 -11.98 -0.34 -87.10
C GLU A 162 -11.70 0.77 -88.12
N GLN A 163 -10.57 1.48 -87.96
CA GLN A 163 -10.19 2.55 -88.89
C GLN A 163 -9.96 2.00 -90.31
N LYS A 164 -9.31 0.84 -90.44
CA LYS A 164 -9.12 0.17 -91.75
C LYS A 164 -10.44 -0.23 -92.39
N LEU A 165 -11.39 -0.74 -91.60
CA LEU A 165 -12.75 -1.07 -92.06
C LEU A 165 -13.49 0.19 -92.51
N ARG A 166 -13.47 1.26 -91.70
CA ARG A 166 -14.11 2.54 -91.99
C ARG A 166 -13.58 3.16 -93.29
N ASN A 167 -12.27 3.12 -93.50
CA ASN A 167 -11.64 3.61 -94.73
C ASN A 167 -12.14 2.86 -95.98
N ILE A 168 -12.31 1.53 -95.90
CA ILE A 168 -12.79 0.73 -97.03
C ILE A 168 -14.29 0.96 -97.28
N LEU A 169 -15.10 1.09 -96.21
CA LEU A 169 -16.52 1.45 -96.32
C LEU A 169 -16.72 2.80 -97.02
N GLN A 170 -15.88 3.80 -96.70
CA GLN A 170 -15.88 5.10 -97.38
C GLN A 170 -15.45 5.00 -98.86
N GLN A 171 -14.56 4.06 -99.21
CA GLN A 171 -14.18 3.82 -100.61
C GLN A 171 -15.30 3.13 -101.40
N ILE A 172 -16.02 2.16 -100.82
CA ILE A 172 -17.16 1.51 -101.47
C ILE A 172 -18.26 2.52 -101.80
N ALA A 173 -18.57 3.45 -100.87
CA ALA A 173 -19.58 4.48 -101.09
C ALA A 173 -19.31 5.38 -102.31
N LYS A 174 -18.08 5.39 -102.84
CA LYS A 174 -17.67 6.17 -104.02
C LYS A 174 -17.64 5.38 -105.34
N ILE A 175 -17.85 4.06 -105.32
CA ILE A 175 -17.74 3.19 -106.50
C ILE A 175 -19.12 3.01 -107.15
N LYS A 176 -19.26 3.39 -108.43
CA LYS A 176 -20.50 3.25 -109.23
C LYS A 176 -20.55 1.99 -110.13
N ASN A 177 -19.48 1.17 -110.16
CA ASN A 177 -19.37 -0.01 -111.04
C ASN A 177 -19.65 -1.31 -110.27
N ALA A 178 -20.71 -2.03 -110.67
CA ALA A 178 -21.22 -3.23 -109.99
C ALA A 178 -20.21 -4.39 -109.86
N LYS A 179 -19.33 -4.63 -110.85
CA LYS A 179 -18.30 -5.69 -110.76
C LYS A 179 -17.18 -5.33 -109.77
N LYS A 180 -16.76 -4.06 -109.72
CA LYS A 180 -15.76 -3.56 -108.75
C LYS A 180 -16.35 -3.49 -107.34
N GLN A 181 -17.65 -3.23 -107.22
CA GLN A 181 -18.37 -3.20 -105.96
C GLN A 181 -18.41 -4.58 -105.29
N LYS A 182 -18.76 -5.65 -106.02
CA LYS A 182 -18.79 -7.03 -105.50
C LYS A 182 -17.43 -7.56 -105.01
N ALA A 183 -16.34 -7.16 -105.65
CA ALA A 183 -14.98 -7.50 -105.21
C ALA A 183 -14.56 -6.72 -103.94
N MET A 184 -15.01 -5.48 -103.78
CA MET A 184 -14.78 -4.67 -102.59
C MET A 184 -15.66 -5.11 -101.42
N GLU A 185 -16.89 -5.59 -101.67
CA GLU A 185 -17.78 -6.17 -100.64
C GLU A 185 -17.11 -7.36 -99.94
N LYS A 186 -16.50 -8.30 -100.68
CA LYS A 186 -15.70 -9.39 -100.08
C LYS A 186 -14.53 -8.89 -99.22
N ARG A 187 -13.91 -7.75 -99.59
CA ARG A 187 -12.84 -7.12 -98.79
C ARG A 187 -13.39 -6.48 -97.53
N VAL A 188 -14.58 -5.88 -97.57
CA VAL A 188 -15.28 -5.37 -96.38
C VAL A 188 -15.63 -6.51 -95.45
N GLU A 189 -16.20 -7.60 -95.95
CA GLU A 189 -16.56 -8.77 -95.14
C GLU A 189 -15.34 -9.34 -94.40
N LYS A 190 -14.19 -9.49 -95.08
CA LYS A 190 -12.94 -9.93 -94.46
C LYS A 190 -12.43 -8.95 -93.39
N ARG A 191 -12.58 -7.64 -93.61
CA ARG A 191 -12.17 -6.60 -92.65
C ARG A 191 -13.14 -6.48 -91.48
N GLN A 192 -14.43 -6.71 -91.72
CA GLN A 192 -15.48 -6.80 -90.72
C GLN A 192 -15.21 -7.98 -89.79
N MET A 193 -14.93 -9.17 -90.33
CA MET A 193 -14.54 -10.33 -89.54
C MET A 193 -13.31 -10.05 -88.67
N LYS A 194 -12.28 -9.39 -89.21
CA LYS A 194 -11.07 -9.04 -88.45
C LYS A 194 -11.34 -8.00 -87.35
N TYR A 195 -12.18 -7.01 -87.62
CA TYR A 195 -12.62 -6.06 -86.61
C TYR A 195 -13.40 -6.76 -85.49
N THR A 196 -14.37 -7.61 -85.83
CA THR A 196 -15.13 -8.38 -84.83
C THR A 196 -14.20 -9.25 -83.98
N GLU A 197 -13.24 -9.97 -84.57
CA GLU A 197 -12.27 -10.80 -83.83
C GLU A 197 -11.43 -9.97 -82.84
N THR A 198 -10.85 -8.86 -83.30
CA THR A 198 -10.01 -7.98 -82.47
C THR A 198 -10.82 -7.26 -81.40
N LYS A 199 -12.07 -6.89 -81.69
CA LYS A 199 -13.00 -6.27 -80.74
C LYS A 199 -13.37 -7.23 -79.61
N VAL A 200 -13.63 -8.50 -79.91
CA VAL A 200 -13.89 -9.52 -78.88
C VAL A 200 -12.66 -9.73 -77.99
N LYS A 201 -11.43 -9.75 -78.56
CA LYS A 201 -10.19 -9.82 -77.75
C LYS A 201 -10.03 -8.61 -76.82
N ALA A 202 -10.30 -7.41 -77.33
CA ALA A 202 -10.29 -6.19 -76.52
C ALA A 202 -11.33 -6.22 -75.39
N PHE A 203 -12.53 -6.75 -75.65
CA PHE A 203 -13.57 -6.92 -74.61
C PHE A 203 -13.15 -7.89 -73.51
N LYS A 204 -12.55 -9.03 -73.86
CA LYS A 204 -12.04 -9.99 -72.88
C LYS A 204 -10.95 -9.36 -72.01
N ALA A 205 -9.92 -8.77 -72.61
CA ALA A 205 -8.86 -8.12 -71.86
C ALA A 205 -9.33 -6.92 -71.04
N ARG A 206 -10.35 -6.18 -71.49
CA ARG A 206 -10.97 -5.11 -70.69
C ARG A 206 -11.66 -5.67 -69.45
N ASN A 207 -12.42 -6.75 -69.60
CA ASN A 207 -13.10 -7.40 -68.48
C ASN A 207 -12.06 -7.94 -67.48
N ASP A 208 -11.00 -8.60 -67.96
CA ASP A 208 -9.90 -9.08 -67.11
C ASP A 208 -9.24 -7.92 -66.35
N TYR A 209 -8.93 -6.83 -67.05
CA TYR A 209 -8.37 -5.62 -66.41
C TYR A 209 -9.29 -5.06 -65.32
N ILE A 210 -10.61 -4.94 -65.58
CA ILE A 210 -11.58 -4.45 -64.59
C ILE A 210 -11.66 -5.39 -63.38
N MET A 211 -11.67 -6.72 -63.59
CA MET A 211 -11.67 -7.69 -62.50
C MET A 211 -10.39 -7.60 -61.65
N THR A 212 -9.23 -7.40 -62.28
CA THR A 212 -7.97 -7.21 -61.54
C THR A 212 -7.96 -5.89 -60.76
N ILE A 213 -8.59 -4.81 -61.27
CA ILE A 213 -8.76 -3.56 -60.50
C ILE A 213 -9.54 -3.86 -59.22
N GLU A 214 -10.66 -4.57 -59.32
CA GLU A 214 -11.48 -4.91 -58.16
C GLU A 214 -10.71 -5.80 -57.17
N SER A 215 -9.92 -6.75 -57.67
CA SER A 215 -9.05 -7.59 -56.83
C SER A 215 -7.99 -6.80 -56.07
N VAL A 216 -7.32 -5.83 -56.72
CA VAL A 216 -6.35 -4.95 -56.05
C VAL A 216 -7.04 -4.10 -54.99
N ASN A 217 -8.19 -3.48 -55.32
CA ASN A 217 -8.92 -2.64 -54.39
C ASN A 217 -9.37 -3.43 -53.16
N ALA A 218 -9.90 -4.64 -53.36
CA ALA A 218 -10.29 -5.54 -52.27
C ALA A 218 -9.09 -5.94 -51.39
N ALA A 219 -7.93 -6.25 -51.98
CA ALA A 219 -6.72 -6.57 -51.24
C ALA A 219 -6.22 -5.39 -50.39
N LEU A 220 -6.19 -4.18 -50.95
CA LEU A 220 -5.79 -2.97 -50.23
C LEU A 220 -6.77 -2.63 -49.10
N GLN A 221 -8.08 -2.75 -49.36
CA GLN A 221 -9.12 -2.49 -48.37
C GLN A 221 -9.02 -3.47 -47.20
N LYS A 222 -8.95 -4.77 -47.48
CA LYS A 222 -8.78 -5.81 -46.46
C LYS A 222 -7.51 -5.58 -45.64
N TYR A 223 -6.39 -5.28 -46.31
CA TYR A 223 -5.13 -5.03 -45.61
C TYR A 223 -5.25 -3.86 -44.61
N CYS A 224 -5.81 -2.74 -45.05
CA CYS A 224 -5.93 -1.55 -44.21
C CYS A 224 -7.00 -1.66 -43.13
N SER A 225 -8.09 -2.38 -43.41
CA SER A 225 -9.28 -2.42 -42.54
C SER A 225 -9.23 -3.56 -41.53
N ASP A 226 -8.62 -4.68 -41.92
CA ASP A 226 -8.61 -5.92 -41.12
C ASP A 226 -7.18 -6.28 -40.71
N ASP A 227 -6.26 -6.43 -41.68
CA ASP A 227 -4.93 -7.00 -41.39
C ASP A 227 -4.06 -6.06 -40.53
N VAL A 228 -4.12 -4.74 -40.75
CA VAL A 228 -3.36 -3.76 -39.93
C VAL A 228 -3.84 -3.75 -38.47
N PRO A 229 -5.15 -3.63 -38.17
CA PRO A 229 -5.66 -3.80 -36.80
C PRO A 229 -5.27 -5.15 -36.17
N ASP A 230 -5.44 -6.26 -36.90
CA ASP A 230 -5.09 -7.61 -36.40
C ASP A 230 -3.59 -7.73 -36.11
N LEU A 231 -2.73 -7.13 -36.94
CA LEU A 231 -1.29 -7.04 -36.69
C LEU A 231 -1.02 -6.28 -35.38
N ILE A 232 -1.67 -5.14 -35.16
CA ILE A 232 -1.52 -4.35 -33.92
C ILE A 232 -1.93 -5.18 -32.70
N ASP A 233 -3.04 -5.89 -32.76
CA ASP A 233 -3.51 -6.73 -31.65
C ASP A 233 -2.54 -7.89 -31.37
N CYS A 234 -2.02 -8.52 -32.43
CA CYS A 234 -1.00 -9.57 -32.32
C CYS A 234 0.29 -9.05 -31.67
N MET A 235 0.73 -7.83 -32.04
CA MET A 235 1.92 -7.19 -31.47
C MET A 235 1.77 -6.88 -29.97
N ASN A 236 0.56 -6.52 -29.54
CA ASN A 236 0.27 -6.18 -28.14
C ASN A 236 -0.13 -7.39 -27.28
N PHE A 237 -0.08 -8.60 -27.83
CA PHE A 237 -0.58 -9.78 -27.16
C PHE A 237 0.06 -9.96 -25.78
N GLY A 238 -0.77 -9.86 -24.73
CA GLY A 238 -0.35 -10.04 -23.34
C GLY A 238 0.41 -8.85 -22.72
N PHE A 239 0.74 -7.79 -23.46
CA PHE A 239 1.55 -6.67 -22.96
C PHE A 239 0.93 -6.02 -21.70
N HIS A 240 -0.32 -5.56 -21.79
CA HIS A 240 -1.02 -4.93 -20.68
C HIS A 240 -1.20 -5.89 -19.49
N THR A 241 -1.54 -7.15 -19.77
CA THR A 241 -1.73 -8.18 -18.74
C THR A 241 -0.42 -8.46 -17.99
N SER A 242 0.71 -8.52 -18.68
CA SER A 242 2.01 -8.76 -18.06
C SER A 242 2.44 -7.59 -17.17
N ILE A 243 2.24 -6.34 -17.62
CA ILE A 243 2.48 -5.15 -16.79
C ILE A 243 1.55 -5.15 -15.57
N ALA A 244 0.26 -5.42 -15.76
CA ALA A 244 -0.71 -5.48 -14.68
C ALA A 244 -0.31 -6.50 -13.61
N LYS A 245 0.19 -7.68 -14.00
CA LYS A 245 0.71 -8.69 -13.07
C LYS A 245 1.93 -8.20 -12.28
N CYS A 246 2.82 -7.44 -12.90
CA CYS A 246 3.95 -6.82 -12.19
C CYS A 246 3.48 -5.82 -11.14
N ILE A 247 2.49 -4.98 -11.48
CA ILE A 247 1.91 -4.02 -10.52
C ILE A 247 1.13 -4.75 -9.41
N GLN A 248 0.42 -5.82 -9.73
CA GLN A 248 -0.27 -6.65 -8.74
C GLN A 248 0.69 -7.29 -7.73
N MET A 249 1.91 -7.64 -8.14
CA MET A 249 2.96 -8.11 -7.22
C MET A 249 3.33 -7.02 -6.20
N TYR A 250 3.51 -5.77 -6.64
CA TYR A 250 3.73 -4.63 -5.76
C TYR A 250 2.53 -4.38 -4.81
N LEU A 251 1.30 -4.42 -5.33
CA LEU A 251 0.09 -4.25 -4.52
C LEU A 251 -0.06 -5.35 -3.46
N SER A 252 0.23 -6.61 -3.82
CA SER A 252 0.24 -7.73 -2.90
C SER A 252 1.24 -7.52 -1.77
N ALA A 253 2.44 -7.02 -2.07
CA ALA A 253 3.44 -6.67 -1.07
C ALA A 253 2.94 -5.58 -0.12
N GLN A 254 2.32 -4.51 -0.65
CA GLN A 254 1.74 -3.43 0.16
C GLN A 254 0.63 -3.93 1.09
N ASP A 255 -0.25 -4.81 0.61
CA ASP A 255 -1.32 -5.39 1.43
C ASP A 255 -0.77 -6.25 2.58
N ASN A 256 0.26 -7.04 2.32
CA ASN A 256 0.92 -7.82 3.37
C ASN A 256 1.59 -6.92 4.43
N ILE A 257 2.22 -5.82 4.02
CA ILE A 257 2.81 -4.84 4.95
C ILE A 257 1.70 -4.16 5.77
N LYS A 258 0.59 -3.76 5.14
CA LYS A 258 -0.57 -3.20 5.82
C LYS A 258 -1.11 -4.15 6.90
N ARG A 259 -1.32 -5.43 6.55
CA ARG A 259 -1.75 -6.46 7.52
C ARG A 259 -0.74 -6.65 8.65
N GLY A 260 0.55 -6.66 8.33
CA GLY A 260 1.62 -6.73 9.34
C GLY A 260 1.61 -5.55 10.33
N ARG A 261 1.43 -4.33 9.83
CA ARG A 261 1.29 -3.13 10.66
C ARG A 261 0.04 -3.20 11.54
N GLN A 262 -1.09 -3.65 11.00
CA GLN A 262 -2.32 -3.83 11.76
C GLN A 262 -2.14 -4.81 12.94
N MET A 263 -1.48 -5.95 12.72
CA MET A 263 -1.18 -6.91 13.78
C MET A 263 -0.28 -6.32 14.87
N THR A 264 0.62 -5.40 14.50
CA THR A 264 1.51 -4.77 15.47
C THR A 264 0.79 -3.68 16.27
N ILE A 265 -0.12 -2.92 15.64
CA ILE A 265 -1.06 -2.02 16.34
C ILE A 265 -1.86 -2.80 17.38
N GLU A 266 -2.42 -3.96 17.02
CA GLU A 266 -3.15 -4.83 17.96
C GLU A 266 -2.26 -5.35 19.09
N THR A 267 -0.99 -5.63 18.82
CA THR A 267 -0.04 -6.06 19.84
C THR A 267 0.35 -4.93 20.80
N LEU A 268 0.54 -3.72 20.29
CA LEU A 268 0.78 -2.53 21.11
C LEU A 268 -0.45 -2.18 21.95
N ASN A 269 -1.66 -2.26 21.40
CA ASN A 269 -2.89 -2.04 22.16
C ASN A 269 -3.05 -3.07 23.29
N ARG A 270 -2.67 -4.33 23.06
CA ARG A 270 -2.61 -5.35 24.13
C ARG A 270 -1.57 -4.98 25.18
N ALA A 271 -0.35 -4.61 24.79
CA ALA A 271 0.69 -4.18 25.72
C ALA A 271 0.30 -2.93 26.54
N ILE A 272 -0.51 -2.03 25.99
CA ILE A 272 -1.12 -0.90 26.72
C ILE A 272 -2.14 -1.41 27.75
N GLY A 273 -2.99 -2.37 27.37
CA GLY A 273 -3.94 -3.01 28.28
C GLY A 273 -3.28 -3.80 29.41
N ASP A 274 -2.06 -4.32 29.19
CA ASP A 274 -1.28 -5.07 30.17
C ASP A 274 -0.49 -4.15 31.14
N LEU A 275 -0.59 -2.82 31.01
CA LEU A 275 0.04 -1.88 31.95
C LEU A 275 -0.66 -1.95 33.31
N ASP A 276 0.06 -2.41 34.33
CA ASP A 276 -0.51 -2.66 35.65
C ASP A 276 0.45 -2.22 36.78
N THR A 277 0.09 -1.10 37.40
CA THR A 277 0.84 -0.51 38.52
C THR A 277 0.78 -1.35 39.80
N VAL A 278 -0.26 -2.17 39.98
CA VAL A 278 -0.43 -3.03 41.16
C VAL A 278 0.51 -4.23 41.07
N ILE A 279 0.54 -4.90 39.90
CA ILE A 279 1.45 -6.01 39.63
C ILE A 279 2.91 -5.52 39.68
N ASP A 280 3.20 -4.38 39.09
CA ASP A 280 4.55 -3.79 39.08
C ASP A 280 5.05 -3.49 40.50
N LYS A 281 4.18 -2.92 41.35
CA LYS A 281 4.45 -2.69 42.77
C LYS A 281 4.71 -4.00 43.52
N GLN A 282 3.88 -5.03 43.28
CA GLN A 282 4.03 -6.33 43.93
C GLN A 282 5.39 -6.96 43.58
N LYS A 283 5.72 -7.06 42.30
CA LYS A 283 7.01 -7.61 41.83
C LYS A 283 8.20 -6.84 42.40
N TYR A 284 8.08 -5.51 42.51
CA TYR A 284 9.10 -4.67 43.11
C TYR A 284 9.32 -5.02 44.60
N LEU A 285 8.26 -5.12 45.39
CA LEU A 285 8.36 -5.48 46.82
C LEU A 285 8.89 -6.91 47.02
N GLU A 286 8.48 -7.85 46.19
CA GLU A 286 8.96 -9.25 46.22
C GLU A 286 10.47 -9.33 45.95
N SER A 287 10.94 -8.58 44.94
CA SER A 287 12.37 -8.53 44.56
C SER A 287 13.26 -7.99 45.66
N TYR A 288 12.74 -7.06 46.48
CA TYR A 288 13.43 -6.47 47.62
C TYR A 288 12.87 -6.94 48.96
N SER A 289 12.30 -8.14 49.00
CA SER A 289 11.64 -8.69 50.19
C SER A 289 12.55 -8.72 51.43
N SER A 290 13.85 -8.92 51.28
CA SER A 290 14.82 -8.85 52.39
C SER A 290 14.91 -7.47 53.06
N ILE A 291 14.56 -6.39 52.35
CA ILE A 291 14.61 -5.01 52.83
C ILE A 291 13.22 -4.55 53.30
N PHE A 292 12.17 -4.88 52.55
CA PHE A 292 10.79 -4.45 52.84
C PHE A 292 10.00 -5.41 53.74
N THR A 293 10.65 -6.41 54.34
CA THR A 293 10.02 -7.29 55.31
C THR A 293 9.78 -6.58 56.64
N ILE A 294 8.71 -7.00 57.33
CA ILE A 294 8.35 -6.46 58.65
C ILE A 294 9.50 -6.76 59.63
N PRO A 295 10.09 -5.74 60.30
CA PRO A 295 11.13 -5.95 61.30
C PRO A 295 10.65 -6.81 62.47
N LYS A 296 11.61 -7.39 63.22
CA LYS A 296 11.29 -8.16 64.43
C LYS A 296 10.51 -7.28 65.42
N LYS A 297 9.42 -7.83 65.96
CA LYS A 297 8.61 -7.13 66.97
C LYS A 297 9.48 -6.80 68.19
N ILE A 298 9.40 -5.55 68.63
CA ILE A 298 10.00 -5.10 69.88
C ILE A 298 9.28 -5.80 71.03
N LYS A 299 10.07 -6.37 71.95
CA LYS A 299 9.56 -7.07 73.15
C LYS A 299 9.84 -6.22 74.39
N PHE A 300 9.03 -6.40 75.43
CA PHE A 300 9.30 -5.83 76.74
C PHE A 300 10.60 -6.42 77.30
N GLU A 301 11.50 -5.55 77.77
CA GLU A 301 12.74 -5.95 78.46
C GLU A 301 12.59 -5.69 79.96
N PRO A 302 12.44 -6.75 80.78
CA PRO A 302 12.38 -6.64 82.24
C PRO A 302 13.55 -5.87 82.84
N HIS A 303 13.27 -4.96 83.77
CA HIS A 303 14.30 -4.25 84.54
C HIS A 303 14.33 -4.77 85.98
N LYS A 304 15.51 -5.16 86.48
CA LYS A 304 15.73 -5.55 87.88
C LYS A 304 14.74 -6.62 88.42
N GLY A 305 14.41 -7.62 87.61
CA GLY A 305 13.55 -8.74 88.04
C GLY A 305 12.05 -8.46 87.96
N ASP A 306 11.61 -7.42 87.26
CA ASP A 306 10.18 -7.19 86.99
C ASP A 306 9.63 -8.24 86.01
N GLU A 307 8.89 -9.20 86.53
CA GLU A 307 8.27 -10.28 85.75
C GLU A 307 6.92 -9.86 85.08
N VAL A 308 6.43 -8.65 85.35
CA VAL A 308 5.12 -8.20 84.87
C VAL A 308 5.22 -7.55 83.49
N ALA A 309 4.98 -8.35 82.44
CA ALA A 309 4.97 -7.88 81.04
C ALA A 309 3.58 -7.47 80.51
N THR A 310 2.62 -7.17 81.41
CA THR A 310 1.24 -6.82 81.04
C THR A 310 0.80 -5.52 81.69
N VAL A 311 -0.19 -4.85 81.07
CA VAL A 311 -0.73 -3.61 81.63
C VAL A 311 -1.53 -3.93 82.89
N ASN A 312 -1.08 -3.40 84.03
CA ASN A 312 -1.71 -3.55 85.33
C ASN A 312 -2.75 -2.44 85.56
N ALA A 313 -3.97 -2.80 85.96
CA ALA A 313 -5.08 -1.88 86.25
C ALA A 313 -5.60 -2.05 87.68
N GLN A 314 -4.70 -2.12 88.65
CA GLN A 314 -5.02 -2.14 90.08
C GLN A 314 -5.86 -0.93 90.52
N VAL A 315 -6.66 -1.10 91.58
CA VAL A 315 -7.63 -0.10 92.08
C VAL A 315 -6.99 1.27 92.32
N LEU A 316 -5.74 1.31 92.82
CA LEU A 316 -5.02 2.57 93.11
C LEU A 316 -4.69 3.43 91.89
N ILE A 317 -4.60 2.82 90.69
CA ILE A 317 -4.25 3.51 89.43
C ILE A 317 -5.41 3.52 88.43
N ARG A 318 -6.51 2.85 88.76
CA ARG A 318 -7.65 2.61 87.85
C ARG A 318 -8.33 3.90 87.41
N ASP A 319 -8.51 4.87 88.31
CA ASP A 319 -9.21 6.12 88.00
C ASP A 319 -8.38 7.02 87.05
N ASP A 320 -7.07 7.11 87.25
CA ASP A 320 -6.15 7.81 86.33
C ASP A 320 -6.14 7.12 84.96
N MET A 321 -6.07 5.79 84.93
CA MET A 321 -6.16 5.02 83.68
C MET A 321 -7.50 5.21 82.96
N GLN A 322 -8.63 5.24 83.68
CA GLN A 322 -9.96 5.47 83.12
C GLN A 322 -10.10 6.89 82.54
N SER A 323 -9.53 7.90 83.21
CA SER A 323 -9.49 9.28 82.72
C SER A 323 -8.67 9.39 81.43
N ARG A 324 -7.46 8.80 81.40
CA ARG A 324 -6.61 8.75 80.21
C ARG A 324 -7.27 7.98 79.07
N PHE A 325 -7.97 6.90 79.37
CA PHE A 325 -8.74 6.13 78.39
C PHE A 325 -9.81 6.99 77.73
N LYS A 326 -10.64 7.70 78.51
CA LYS A 326 -11.68 8.60 78.00
C LYS A 326 -11.10 9.75 77.18
N GLN A 327 -9.98 10.33 77.62
CA GLN A 327 -9.27 11.37 76.88
C GLN A 327 -8.77 10.85 75.52
N MET A 328 -8.19 9.65 75.49
CA MET A 328 -7.70 9.02 74.27
C MET A 328 -8.85 8.65 73.31
N GLN A 329 -9.98 8.19 73.84
CA GLN A 329 -11.20 7.88 73.08
C GLN A 329 -11.75 9.14 72.39
N ASN A 330 -11.86 10.26 73.10
CA ASN A 330 -12.32 11.53 72.54
C ASN A 330 -11.35 12.07 71.47
N ARG A 331 -10.03 11.98 71.74
CA ARG A 331 -8.99 12.37 70.78
C ARG A 331 -9.05 11.52 69.51
N LEU A 332 -9.24 10.20 69.65
CA LEU A 332 -9.37 9.27 68.52
C LEU A 332 -10.60 9.57 67.67
N ALA A 333 -11.75 9.87 68.30
CA ALA A 333 -12.96 10.24 67.57
C ALA A 333 -12.73 11.50 66.71
N SER A 334 -12.16 12.56 67.28
CA SER A 334 -11.84 13.79 66.56
C SER A 334 -10.84 13.57 65.42
N LEU A 335 -9.77 12.80 65.66
CA LEU A 335 -8.75 12.53 64.64
C LEU A 335 -9.30 11.68 63.49
N LYS A 336 -10.20 10.72 63.77
CA LYS A 336 -10.85 9.91 62.72
C LYS A 336 -11.71 10.78 61.80
N THR A 337 -12.48 11.72 62.35
CA THR A 337 -13.28 12.65 61.55
C THR A 337 -12.40 13.55 60.67
N GLU A 338 -11.34 14.15 61.24
CA GLU A 338 -10.38 14.96 60.47
C GLU A 338 -9.69 14.14 59.37
N HIS A 339 -9.33 12.89 59.68
CA HIS A 339 -8.72 11.97 58.73
C HIS A 339 -9.64 11.63 57.56
N ASP A 340 -10.93 11.40 57.82
CA ASP A 340 -11.94 11.13 56.78
C ASP A 340 -12.14 12.35 55.85
N GLU A 341 -12.08 13.57 56.37
CA GLU A 341 -12.14 14.80 55.57
C GLU A 341 -10.91 14.97 54.66
N ILE A 342 -9.71 14.66 55.17
CA ILE A 342 -8.49 14.66 54.38
C ILE A 342 -8.58 13.59 53.28
N PHE A 343 -9.08 12.39 53.60
CA PHE A 343 -9.24 11.30 52.63
C PHE A 343 -10.13 11.72 51.44
N LYS A 344 -11.31 12.29 51.71
CA LYS A 344 -12.21 12.80 50.66
C LYS A 344 -11.55 13.88 49.79
N THR A 345 -10.73 14.73 50.41
CA THR A 345 -9.99 15.77 49.69
C THR A 345 -8.95 15.17 48.74
N ILE A 346 -8.26 14.11 49.17
CA ILE A 346 -7.31 13.36 48.33
C ILE A 346 -8.04 12.71 47.16
N GLU A 347 -9.15 12.00 47.40
CA GLU A 347 -9.94 11.35 46.33
C GLU A 347 -10.41 12.36 45.28
N ALA A 348 -10.93 13.52 45.70
CA ALA A 348 -11.36 14.57 44.78
C ALA A 348 -10.19 15.18 43.98
N THR A 349 -9.03 15.33 44.61
CA THR A 349 -7.82 15.84 43.94
C THR A 349 -7.28 14.80 42.94
N GLU A 350 -7.33 13.51 43.28
CA GLU A 350 -6.97 12.38 42.39
C GLU A 350 -7.86 12.35 41.15
N GLN A 351 -9.18 12.49 41.32
CA GLN A 351 -10.12 12.57 40.20
C GLN A 351 -9.78 13.75 39.27
N SER A 352 -9.52 14.92 39.85
CA SER A 352 -9.13 16.11 39.10
C SER A 352 -7.84 15.88 38.30
N LEU A 353 -6.81 15.28 38.91
CA LEU A 353 -5.57 14.92 38.22
C LEU A 353 -5.80 13.91 37.07
N MET A 354 -6.66 12.92 37.30
CA MET A 354 -7.01 11.94 36.27
C MET A 354 -7.74 12.56 35.08
N GLU A 355 -8.60 13.57 35.31
CA GLU A 355 -9.24 14.33 34.22
C GLU A 355 -8.23 15.10 33.37
N TYR A 356 -7.22 15.73 34.00
CA TYR A 356 -6.12 16.38 33.27
C TYR A 356 -5.31 15.39 32.44
N ILE A 357 -5.01 14.20 32.99
CA ILE A 357 -4.25 13.15 32.30
C ILE A 357 -5.06 12.54 31.15
N ASN A 358 -6.36 12.33 31.34
CA ASN A 358 -7.28 11.75 30.35
C ASN A 358 -7.81 12.76 29.32
N THR A 359 -7.21 13.96 29.23
CA THR A 359 -7.56 14.91 28.17
C THR A 359 -7.47 14.24 26.79
N LYS A 360 -8.44 14.52 25.91
CA LYS A 360 -8.68 13.85 24.61
C LYS A 360 -7.62 14.13 23.54
N ASN A 361 -6.35 14.09 23.90
CA ASN A 361 -5.22 14.42 23.03
C ASN A 361 -4.62 13.18 22.36
N SER A 362 -5.19 11.99 22.62
CA SER A 362 -4.70 10.71 22.11
C SER A 362 -5.17 10.40 20.69
N ASP A 363 -6.33 10.94 20.27
CA ASP A 363 -6.80 10.82 18.90
C ASP A 363 -6.20 11.94 18.04
N VAL A 364 -5.39 11.54 17.06
CA VAL A 364 -4.70 12.44 16.13
C VAL A 364 -5.26 12.33 14.71
N SER A 365 -6.43 11.72 14.53
CA SER A 365 -7.04 11.51 13.21
C SER A 365 -7.21 12.81 12.42
N ASP A 366 -7.44 13.94 13.10
CA ASP A 366 -7.62 15.23 12.46
C ASP A 366 -6.31 15.85 11.95
N LEU A 367 -5.14 15.42 12.44
CA LEU A 367 -3.83 15.81 11.87
C LEU A 367 -3.63 15.28 10.44
N PHE A 368 -4.30 14.17 10.11
CA PHE A 368 -4.26 13.59 8.77
C PHE A 368 -5.34 14.17 7.82
N LYS A 369 -6.11 15.16 8.29
CA LYS A 369 -7.18 15.85 7.54
C LYS A 369 -6.89 17.34 7.28
N ASP A 370 -5.63 17.77 7.39
CA ASP A 370 -5.18 19.17 7.17
C ASP A 370 -5.87 20.22 8.08
N LEU A 371 -6.26 19.84 9.30
CA LEU A 371 -6.83 20.77 10.28
C LEU A 371 -5.77 21.20 11.32
N ASN A 372 -5.53 22.51 11.41
CA ASN A 372 -4.68 23.10 12.44
C ASN A 372 -5.29 22.85 13.82
N LEU A 373 -4.63 22.04 14.64
CA LEU A 373 -5.05 21.80 16.02
C LEU A 373 -4.67 22.97 16.93
N PRO A 374 -5.50 23.29 17.94
CA PRO A 374 -5.16 24.27 18.97
C PRO A 374 -3.96 23.83 19.80
N GLN A 375 -3.08 24.78 20.13
CA GLN A 375 -1.98 24.57 21.08
C GLN A 375 -2.49 24.54 22.52
N ASN A 376 -2.01 23.57 23.29
CA ASN A 376 -2.44 23.32 24.67
C ASN A 376 -1.64 24.19 25.66
N THR A 377 -2.31 25.07 26.40
CA THR A 377 -1.74 26.11 27.30
C THR A 377 -1.79 25.77 28.79
N SER A 378 -2.02 24.51 29.20
CA SER A 378 -2.41 24.16 30.57
C SER A 378 -1.33 23.59 31.51
N LYS A 379 -0.03 23.68 31.17
CA LYS A 379 1.04 23.00 31.95
C LYS A 379 1.20 23.50 33.40
N ASN A 380 0.96 24.79 33.67
CA ASN A 380 1.21 25.37 34.99
C ASN A 380 0.15 24.95 36.02
N THR A 381 -1.12 24.86 35.62
CA THR A 381 -2.23 24.48 36.51
C THR A 381 -2.12 23.04 37.02
N ARG A 382 -1.52 22.14 36.23
CA ARG A 382 -1.33 20.74 36.63
C ARG A 382 -0.35 20.60 37.81
N ILE A 383 0.77 21.33 37.78
CA ILE A 383 1.82 21.23 38.80
C ILE A 383 1.27 21.66 40.17
N GLU A 384 0.47 22.73 40.20
CA GLU A 384 -0.17 23.21 41.42
C GLU A 384 -1.10 22.17 42.05
N ILE A 385 -1.82 21.40 41.24
CA ILE A 385 -2.71 20.33 41.72
C ILE A 385 -1.88 19.14 42.24
N GLU A 386 -0.77 18.80 41.58
CA GLU A 386 0.16 17.76 42.03
C GLU A 386 0.79 18.10 43.39
N ASP A 387 1.25 19.34 43.57
CA ASP A 387 1.80 19.82 44.84
C ASP A 387 0.77 19.77 45.97
N TYR A 388 -0.47 20.19 45.67
CA TYR A 388 -1.57 20.13 46.61
C TYR A 388 -1.92 18.69 47.01
N TYR A 389 -1.95 17.76 46.04
CA TYR A 389 -2.17 16.33 46.29
C TYR A 389 -1.11 15.76 47.24
N VAL A 390 0.17 16.03 46.97
CA VAL A 390 1.28 15.50 47.79
C VAL A 390 1.25 16.03 49.22
N GLU A 391 0.96 17.33 49.40
CA GLU A 391 0.84 17.91 50.74
C GLU A 391 -0.35 17.30 51.51
N LYS A 392 -1.48 17.04 50.84
CA LYS A 392 -2.62 16.36 51.46
C LYS A 392 -2.32 14.89 51.78
N PHE A 393 -1.64 14.17 50.89
CA PHE A 393 -1.21 12.79 51.13
C PHE A 393 -0.26 12.68 52.34
N LYS A 394 0.64 13.65 52.52
CA LYS A 394 1.48 13.76 53.71
C LYS A 394 0.66 13.97 54.99
N GLN A 395 -0.30 14.89 54.98
CA GLN A 395 -1.22 15.11 56.11
C GLN A 395 -2.00 13.84 56.46
N TYR A 396 -2.54 13.14 55.44
CA TYR A 396 -3.23 11.87 55.59
C TYR A 396 -2.36 10.80 56.24
N THR A 397 -1.13 10.64 55.75
CA THR A 397 -0.19 9.62 56.25
C THR A 397 0.21 9.89 57.71
N LEU A 398 0.50 11.15 58.05
CA LEU A 398 0.84 11.53 59.43
C LEU A 398 -0.34 11.35 60.40
N SER A 399 -1.55 11.72 59.96
CA SER A 399 -2.79 11.53 60.73
C SER A 399 -3.09 10.04 60.93
N SER A 400 -3.03 9.22 59.87
CA SER A 400 -3.19 7.77 59.94
C SER A 400 -2.20 7.13 60.92
N ASN A 401 -0.93 7.50 60.83
CA ASN A 401 0.11 7.04 61.75
C ASN A 401 -0.18 7.40 63.22
N LEU A 402 -0.70 8.61 63.48
CA LEU A 402 -1.10 9.01 64.82
C LEU A 402 -2.30 8.20 65.32
N ILE A 403 -3.30 7.98 64.47
CA ILE A 403 -4.47 7.16 64.77
C ILE A 403 -4.03 5.73 65.11
N SER A 404 -3.19 5.08 64.29
CA SER A 404 -2.72 3.73 64.57
C SER A 404 -1.98 3.61 65.90
N ARG A 405 -1.12 4.59 66.25
CA ARG A 405 -0.39 4.59 67.53
C ARG A 405 -1.32 4.80 68.73
N LEU A 406 -2.30 5.71 68.62
CA LEU A 406 -3.25 5.97 69.69
C LEU A 406 -4.25 4.81 69.84
N GLN A 407 -4.72 4.23 68.74
CA GLN A 407 -5.62 3.07 68.74
C GLN A 407 -4.95 1.87 69.41
N ALA A 408 -3.68 1.57 69.10
CA ALA A 408 -2.96 0.49 69.76
C ALA A 408 -2.85 0.67 71.29
N ARG A 409 -2.64 1.90 71.78
CA ARG A 409 -2.63 2.21 73.21
C ARG A 409 -4.02 2.10 73.83
N HIS A 410 -5.03 2.63 73.16
CA HIS A 410 -6.43 2.55 73.56
C HIS A 410 -6.89 1.09 73.72
N ASP A 411 -6.59 0.23 72.75
CA ASP A 411 -7.03 -1.17 72.74
C ASP A 411 -6.40 -1.99 73.87
N ILE A 412 -5.12 -1.74 74.18
CA ILE A 412 -4.45 -2.39 75.32
C ILE A 412 -5.01 -1.87 76.65
N MET A 413 -5.26 -0.56 76.78
CA MET A 413 -5.88 0.03 77.97
C MET A 413 -7.31 -0.47 78.19
N GLN A 414 -8.10 -0.60 77.12
CA GLN A 414 -9.46 -1.14 77.15
C GLN A 414 -9.47 -2.57 77.71
N LYS A 415 -8.55 -3.42 77.21
CA LYS A 415 -8.38 -4.81 77.69
C LYS A 415 -8.01 -4.86 79.18
N ALA A 416 -7.13 -3.97 79.64
CA ALA A 416 -6.71 -3.94 81.04
C ALA A 416 -7.81 -3.43 82.00
N LEU A 417 -8.63 -2.47 81.57
CA LEU A 417 -9.71 -1.89 82.39
C LEU A 417 -10.98 -2.75 82.47
N GLY A 418 -11.05 -3.83 81.69
CA GLY A 418 -12.21 -4.72 81.61
C GLY A 418 -13.43 -4.11 80.91
N ALA A 419 -13.24 -3.03 80.14
CA ALA A 419 -14.31 -2.41 79.38
C ALA A 419 -14.60 -3.26 78.13
N THR A 420 -15.79 -3.86 78.07
CA THR A 420 -16.27 -4.60 76.89
C THR A 420 -16.20 -3.72 75.63
N PRO A 421 -15.84 -4.30 74.47
CA PRO A 421 -15.86 -3.56 73.21
C PRO A 421 -17.29 -3.12 72.86
N PRO A 422 -17.51 -1.90 72.31
CA PRO A 422 -18.78 -1.59 71.67
C PRO A 422 -18.96 -2.55 70.49
N ILE A 423 -20.11 -3.24 70.50
CA ILE A 423 -20.54 -4.19 69.48
C ILE A 423 -20.56 -3.48 68.13
N GLY A 424 -19.67 -3.86 67.22
CA GLY A 424 -19.55 -3.23 65.90
C GLY A 424 -18.22 -3.48 65.20
N ALA A 425 -17.67 -4.69 65.28
CA ALA A 425 -16.60 -5.14 64.40
C ALA A 425 -16.95 -6.56 63.96
N VAL A 426 -17.72 -6.65 62.88
CA VAL A 426 -17.89 -7.89 62.12
C VAL A 426 -16.51 -8.26 61.60
N GLU A 427 -16.05 -9.45 61.99
CA GLU A 427 -14.91 -10.12 61.40
C GLU A 427 -15.26 -10.50 59.96
N ASP A 428 -14.81 -9.72 59.00
CA ASP A 428 -14.53 -10.27 57.67
C ASP A 428 -13.09 -10.77 57.65
N LYS A 429 -12.95 -12.09 57.81
CA LYS A 429 -11.75 -12.84 57.48
C LYS A 429 -12.12 -14.03 56.59
N LYS A 430 -11.98 -13.84 55.29
CA LYS A 430 -11.03 -14.61 54.48
C LYS A 430 -10.66 -13.86 53.22
#